data_AF-A0A9Q1D7B6-F1
#
_entry.id   AF-A0A9Q1D7B6-F1
#
_cell.length_a   1.000
_cell.length_b   1.000
_cell.length_c   1.000
_cell.angle_alpha   90.00
_cell.angle_beta   90.00
_cell.angle_gamma   90.00
#
_symmetry.space_group_name_H-M   'P 1'
#
loop_
_entity.id
_entity.type
_entity.pdbx_description
1 polymer ?
#
loop_
_entity_poly.entity_id
_entity_poly.type
_entity_poly.pdbx_seq_one_letter_code
_entity_poly.pdbx_strand_id
1 'polypeptide(L)'
;MGNRADDGSVPFGPMIWTHTGPRLRPGIWWGRKGRVVTGGAASKLSKIRIVRKSIARVLTVINQTQKDNLRKLYKGKKYKPLDLRPKKTRAIRRMLNKHEEGLKTKRMQRKARLYPIRKFAIKA
;
A
#
# COMPACT_ATOMS: atom_id res chain seq x y z
N MET A 1 -17.40 42.68 1.98
CA MET A 1 -18.09 41.40 2.18
C MET A 1 -17.07 40.43 2.75
N GLY A 2 -16.84 40.40 4.07
CA GLY A 2 -17.54 39.52 5.03
C GLY A 2 -17.01 38.09 4.85
N ASN A 3 -16.25 37.46 5.76
CA ASN A 3 -16.31 37.48 7.22
C ASN A 3 -14.94 37.18 7.86
N ARG A 4 -14.70 37.79 9.03
CA ARG A 4 -13.82 37.26 10.08
C ARG A 4 -14.52 36.08 10.73
N ALA A 5 -13.78 35.02 11.07
CA ALA A 5 -14.07 34.23 12.26
C ALA A 5 -12.79 33.52 12.69
N ASP A 6 -12.55 33.61 13.99
CA ASP A 6 -11.47 33.03 14.76
C ASP A 6 -11.54 31.51 14.81
N ASP A 7 -10.39 30.85 14.68
CA ASP A 7 -10.23 29.43 15.01
C ASP A 7 -8.87 29.19 15.67
N GLY A 8 -8.81 29.65 16.93
CA GLY A 8 -8.49 28.82 18.08
C GLY A 8 -7.30 27.87 17.96
N SER A 9 -6.12 28.40 18.24
CA SER A 9 -5.05 27.62 18.87
C SER A 9 -5.56 27.04 20.20
N VAL A 10 -5.98 25.78 20.20
CA VAL A 10 -6.30 25.05 21.44
C VAL A 10 -5.00 24.63 22.13
N PRO A 11 -4.73 25.11 23.35
CA PRO A 11 -3.57 24.71 24.12
C PRO A 11 -3.78 23.30 24.70
N PHE A 12 -2.70 22.51 24.71
CA PHE A 12 -2.57 21.29 25.49
C PHE A 12 -2.81 21.61 26.98
N GLY A 13 -4.03 21.35 27.46
CA GLY A 13 -4.41 21.35 28.87
C GLY A 13 -4.76 19.94 29.36
N PRO A 14 -4.54 19.61 30.64
CA PRO A 14 -4.60 18.25 31.15
C PRO A 14 -6.05 17.76 31.23
N MET A 15 -6.30 16.63 30.59
CA MET A 15 -7.58 15.93 30.59
C MET A 15 -7.84 15.35 31.99
N ILE A 16 -8.57 16.10 32.79
CA ILE A 16 -9.17 15.70 34.07
C ILE A 16 -10.05 14.46 33.86
N TRP A 17 -9.67 13.37 34.52
CA TRP A 17 -10.41 12.11 34.58
C TRP A 17 -11.66 12.25 35.45
N THR A 18 -12.84 12.27 34.83
CA THR A 18 -14.10 11.97 35.54
C THR A 18 -14.46 10.50 35.32
N HIS A 19 -14.43 9.76 36.42
CA HIS A 19 -14.93 8.40 36.52
C HIS A 19 -16.45 8.40 36.36
N THR A 20 -16.99 7.60 35.43
CA THR A 20 -18.22 6.79 35.61
C THR A 20 -18.54 6.02 34.32
N GLY A 21 -18.18 4.74 34.29
CA GLY A 21 -18.54 3.80 33.23
C GLY A 21 -17.86 2.46 33.51
N PRO A 22 -18.60 1.34 33.57
CA PRO A 22 -18.09 0.10 34.13
C PRO A 22 -16.95 -0.43 33.27
N ARG A 23 -15.75 -0.38 33.85
CA ARG A 23 -14.56 -1.08 33.37
C ARG A 23 -14.88 -2.57 33.40
N LEU A 24 -15.36 -3.11 32.28
CA LEU A 24 -15.54 -4.55 32.09
C LEU A 24 -14.24 -5.23 32.48
N ARG A 25 -14.33 -6.01 33.56
CA ARG A 25 -13.24 -6.82 34.13
C ARG A 25 -12.52 -7.55 33.00
N PRO A 26 -11.16 -7.53 32.94
CA PRO A 26 -10.42 -8.44 32.09
C PRO A 26 -10.51 -9.84 32.70
N GLY A 27 -11.64 -10.48 32.48
CA GLY A 27 -11.96 -11.80 32.98
C GLY A 27 -12.49 -12.64 31.82
N ILE A 28 -11.69 -13.64 31.45
CA ILE A 28 -12.15 -14.84 30.76
C ILE A 28 -12.58 -14.62 29.29
N TRP A 29 -11.63 -14.19 28.45
CA TRP A 29 -11.68 -14.42 27.00
C TRP A 29 -10.55 -15.35 26.55
N TRP A 30 -10.53 -16.55 27.15
CA TRP A 30 -9.95 -17.74 26.51
C TRP A 30 -11.01 -18.85 26.45
N GLY A 31 -12.23 -18.46 26.08
CA GLY A 31 -13.29 -19.39 25.73
C GLY A 31 -13.01 -20.03 24.37
N ARG A 32 -12.51 -21.27 24.42
CA ARG A 32 -12.41 -22.22 23.30
C ARG A 32 -11.19 -22.13 22.39
N LYS A 33 -9.99 -22.10 22.98
CA LYS A 33 -8.83 -22.72 22.34
C LYS A 33 -8.97 -24.24 22.55
N GLY A 34 -9.32 -24.97 21.49
CA GLY A 34 -9.40 -26.43 21.53
C GLY A 34 -8.13 -27.03 22.14
N ARG A 35 -8.33 -27.90 23.12
CA ARG A 35 -7.36 -28.73 23.87
C ARG A 35 -5.98 -28.87 23.22
N VAL A 36 -5.04 -27.99 23.56
CA VAL A 36 -3.58 -28.16 23.33
C VAL A 36 -2.82 -27.73 24.59
N VAL A 37 -3.24 -28.19 25.78
CA VAL A 37 -2.52 -27.90 27.04
C VAL A 37 -2.50 -29.12 27.98
N THR A 38 -2.76 -30.33 27.51
CA THR A 38 -2.62 -31.55 28.34
C THR A 38 -2.22 -32.74 27.47
N GLY A 39 -0.91 -33.01 27.37
CA GLY A 39 -0.34 -34.31 26.94
C GLY A 39 -0.86 -34.91 25.62
N GLY A 40 -1.01 -34.12 24.55
CA GLY A 40 -1.44 -34.67 23.25
C GLY A 40 -0.35 -35.49 22.56
N ALA A 41 -0.69 -36.67 22.02
CA ALA A 41 0.21 -37.54 21.27
C ALA A 41 1.06 -36.76 20.24
N ALA A 42 2.38 -36.99 20.22
CA ALA A 42 3.34 -36.25 19.40
C ALA A 42 2.97 -36.23 17.89
N SER A 43 2.31 -37.29 17.41
CA SER A 43 1.80 -37.42 16.05
C SER A 43 0.69 -36.41 15.70
N LYS A 44 -0.08 -35.92 16.69
CA LYS A 44 -1.10 -34.87 16.48
C LYS A 44 -0.45 -33.49 16.45
N LEU A 45 0.60 -33.27 17.24
CA LEU A 45 1.34 -32.02 17.28
C LEU A 45 2.13 -31.77 15.99
N SER A 46 2.75 -32.81 15.41
CA SER A 46 3.45 -32.69 14.12
C SER A 46 2.50 -32.39 12.96
N LYS A 47 1.27 -32.91 12.98
CA LYS A 47 0.23 -32.65 11.98
C LYS A 47 -0.24 -31.19 11.94
N ILE A 48 -0.19 -30.45 13.06
CA ILE A 48 -0.62 -29.04 13.12
C ILE A 48 0.16 -28.18 12.13
N ARG A 49 1.48 -28.35 12.02
CA ARG A 49 2.31 -27.60 11.06
C ARG A 49 1.90 -27.89 9.62
N ILE A 50 1.62 -29.15 9.30
CA ILE A 50 1.22 -29.57 7.95
C ILE A 50 -0.13 -28.93 7.60
N VAL A 51 -1.11 -29.01 8.49
CA VAL A 51 -2.46 -28.45 8.30
C VAL A 51 -2.42 -26.92 8.20
N ARG A 52 -1.63 -26.23 9.03
CA ARG A 52 -1.46 -24.76 8.91
C ARG A 52 -0.88 -24.37 7.56
N LYS A 53 0.10 -25.13 7.06
CA LYS A 53 0.68 -24.89 5.73
C LYS A 53 -0.30 -25.22 4.62
N SER A 54 -1.11 -26.28 4.72
CA SER A 54 -2.12 -26.59 3.69
C SER A 54 -3.20 -25.53 3.62
N ILE A 55 -3.73 -25.07 4.76
CA ILE A 55 -4.68 -23.95 4.83
C ILE A 55 -4.08 -22.69 4.19
N ALA A 56 -2.83 -22.34 4.54
CA ALA A 56 -2.15 -21.18 3.96
C ALA A 56 -1.99 -21.29 2.43
N ARG A 57 -1.67 -22.48 1.91
CA ARG A 57 -1.57 -22.72 0.46
C ARG A 57 -2.91 -22.52 -0.24
N VAL A 58 -3.99 -23.10 0.30
CA VAL A 58 -5.34 -22.95 -0.27
C VAL A 58 -5.76 -21.48 -0.28
N LEU A 59 -5.59 -20.76 0.82
CA LEU A 59 -5.89 -19.32 0.89
C LEU A 59 -5.02 -18.50 -0.08
N THR A 60 -3.76 -18.90 -0.29
CA THR A 60 -2.89 -18.23 -1.25
C THR A 60 -3.41 -18.39 -2.67
N VAL A 61 -3.82 -19.60 -3.07
CA VAL A 61 -4.39 -19.86 -4.40
C VAL A 61 -5.69 -19.08 -4.60
N ILE A 62 -6.59 -19.07 -3.60
CA ILE A 62 -7.84 -18.29 -3.65
C ILE A 62 -7.52 -16.79 -3.82
N ASN A 63 -6.58 -16.25 -3.05
CA ASN A 63 -6.20 -14.84 -3.15
C ASN A 63 -5.54 -14.49 -4.49
N GLN A 64 -4.74 -15.41 -5.06
CA GLN A 64 -4.12 -15.23 -6.37
C GLN A 64 -5.20 -15.16 -7.46
N THR A 65 -6.10 -16.15 -7.54
CA THR A 65 -7.14 -16.21 -8.56
C THR A 65 -8.11 -15.03 -8.46
N GLN A 66 -8.51 -14.63 -7.26
CA GLN A 66 -9.33 -13.43 -7.04
C GLN A 66 -8.63 -12.16 -7.52
N LYS A 67 -7.36 -11.94 -7.14
CA LYS A 67 -6.59 -10.77 -7.58
C LYS A 67 -6.38 -10.76 -9.09
N ASP A 68 -6.15 -11.89 -9.71
CA ASP A 68 -5.96 -11.98 -11.16
C ASP A 68 -7.26 -11.65 -11.92
N ASN A 69 -8.40 -12.13 -11.43
CA ASN A 69 -9.71 -11.76 -11.99
C ASN A 69 -10.00 -10.26 -11.82
N LEU A 70 -9.66 -9.68 -10.67
CA LEU A 70 -9.75 -8.22 -10.46
C LEU A 70 -8.80 -7.44 -11.39
N ARG A 71 -7.58 -7.93 -11.60
CA ARG A 71 -6.63 -7.31 -12.55
C ARG A 71 -7.17 -7.31 -13.97
N LYS A 72 -7.85 -8.38 -14.39
CA LYS A 72 -8.54 -8.46 -15.69
C LYS A 72 -9.69 -7.45 -15.76
N LEU A 73 -10.56 -7.40 -14.74
CA LEU A 73 -11.71 -6.48 -14.67
C LEU A 73 -11.30 -5.00 -14.71
N TYR A 74 -10.21 -4.63 -14.05
CA TYR A 74 -9.68 -3.26 -14.02
C TYR A 74 -8.59 -3.01 -15.07
N LYS A 75 -8.38 -3.91 -16.02
CA LYS A 75 -7.49 -3.67 -17.16
C LYS A 75 -8.10 -2.56 -18.03
N GLY A 76 -7.26 -1.64 -18.51
CA GLY A 76 -7.70 -0.51 -19.34
C GLY A 76 -8.42 0.64 -18.61
N LYS A 77 -8.99 0.41 -17.42
CA LYS A 77 -9.63 1.48 -16.64
C LYS A 77 -8.59 2.49 -16.13
N LYS A 78 -8.89 3.79 -16.25
CA LYS A 78 -8.05 4.90 -15.76
C LYS A 78 -7.80 4.81 -14.25
N TYR A 79 -8.87 4.57 -13.48
CA TYR A 79 -8.81 4.50 -12.03
C TYR A 79 -8.86 3.05 -11.55
N LYS A 80 -7.84 2.67 -10.78
CA LYS A 80 -7.73 1.34 -10.17
C LYS A 80 -7.61 1.47 -8.64
N PRO A 81 -8.14 0.49 -7.88
CA PRO A 81 -7.91 0.37 -6.44
C PRO A 81 -6.41 0.41 -6.11
N LEU A 82 -6.07 0.93 -4.92
CA LEU A 82 -4.67 1.12 -4.48
C LEU A 82 -3.87 -0.20 -4.46
N ASP A 83 -4.52 -1.32 -4.12
CA ASP A 83 -3.88 -2.64 -4.02
C ASP A 83 -3.42 -3.21 -5.37
N LEU A 84 -4.09 -2.82 -6.46
CA LEU A 84 -3.76 -3.28 -7.81
C LEU A 84 -2.73 -2.37 -8.50
N ARG A 85 -2.38 -1.23 -7.90
CA ARG A 85 -1.38 -0.31 -8.45
C ARG A 85 0.02 -0.91 -8.29
N PRO A 86 0.96 -0.59 -9.21
CA PRO A 86 2.33 -1.02 -9.07
C PRO A 86 2.94 -0.47 -7.76
N LYS A 87 3.54 -1.35 -6.96
CA LYS A 87 4.23 -0.98 -5.72
C LYS A 87 5.60 -0.41 -6.08
N LYS A 88 5.70 0.92 -6.17
CA LYS A 88 6.94 1.68 -6.37
C LYS A 88 7.16 2.63 -5.19
N THR A 89 8.37 3.17 -5.05
CA THR A 89 8.65 4.20 -4.05
C THR A 89 7.82 5.46 -4.30
N ARG A 90 7.58 6.24 -3.24
CA ARG A 90 6.80 7.48 -3.34
C ARG A 90 7.45 8.47 -4.31
N ALA A 91 8.78 8.58 -4.31
CA ALA A 91 9.52 9.44 -5.23
C ALA A 91 9.23 9.09 -6.70
N ILE A 92 9.37 7.82 -7.08
CA ILE A 92 9.11 7.36 -8.46
C ILE A 92 7.64 7.59 -8.87
N ARG A 93 6.69 7.46 -7.95
CA ARG A 93 5.26 7.73 -8.23
C ARG A 93 4.94 9.20 -8.48
N ARG A 94 5.78 10.13 -8.00
CA ARG A 94 5.58 11.58 -8.10
C ARG A 94 6.43 12.22 -9.20
N MET A 95 7.35 11.46 -9.78
CA MET A 95 8.11 11.83 -10.97
C MET A 95 7.18 12.10 -12.15
N LEU A 96 7.66 12.92 -13.09
CA LEU A 96 7.01 13.18 -14.36
C LEU A 96 6.85 11.90 -15.19
N ASN A 97 5.87 11.87 -16.07
CA ASN A 97 5.75 10.79 -17.04
C ASN A 97 6.84 10.93 -18.11
N LYS A 98 7.31 9.81 -18.67
CA LYS A 98 8.30 9.82 -19.78
C LYS A 98 7.90 10.71 -20.95
N HIS A 99 6.59 10.79 -21.23
CA HIS A 99 6.07 11.68 -22.26
C HIS A 99 6.30 13.15 -21.88
N GLU A 100 5.95 13.52 -20.65
CA GLU A 100 6.11 14.88 -20.11
C GLU A 100 7.58 15.27 -20.04
N GLU A 101 8.46 14.36 -19.60
CA GLU A 101 9.92 14.57 -19.60
C GLU A 101 10.48 14.84 -21.00
N GLY A 102 9.89 14.23 -22.02
CA GLY A 102 10.28 14.41 -23.42
C GLY A 102 9.66 15.63 -24.11
N LEU A 103 8.72 16.34 -23.48
CA LEU A 103 8.06 17.49 -24.09
C LEU A 103 9.07 18.63 -24.28
N LYS A 104 9.30 18.98 -25.55
CA LYS A 104 10.13 20.12 -25.96
C LYS A 104 9.25 21.21 -26.56
N THR A 105 9.55 22.46 -26.25
CA THR A 105 8.88 23.61 -26.87
C THR A 105 9.11 23.61 -28.39
N LYS A 106 8.19 24.21 -29.16
CA LYS A 106 8.33 24.33 -30.63
C LYS A 106 9.65 25.00 -31.03
N ARG A 107 10.09 25.99 -30.25
CA ARG A 107 11.38 26.68 -30.44
C ARG A 107 12.56 25.73 -30.26
N MET A 108 12.56 24.91 -29.20
CA MET A 108 13.61 23.91 -28.97
C MET A 108 13.63 22.83 -30.05
N GLN A 109 12.46 22.36 -30.50
CA GLN A 109 12.37 21.38 -31.59
C GLN A 109 12.96 21.94 -32.89
N ARG A 110 12.64 23.19 -33.25
CA ARG A 110 13.22 23.88 -34.41
C ARG A 110 14.74 23.99 -34.28
N LYS A 111 15.25 24.41 -33.12
CA LYS A 111 16.70 24.51 -32.86
C LYS A 111 17.40 23.16 -33.00
N ALA A 112 16.84 22.11 -32.42
CA ALA A 112 17.40 20.75 -32.51
C ALA A 112 17.42 20.21 -33.95
N ARG A 113 16.43 20.57 -34.77
CA ARG A 113 16.39 20.22 -36.20
C ARG A 113 17.44 20.98 -37.01
N LEU A 114 17.57 22.29 -36.77
CA LEU A 114 18.49 23.16 -37.49
C LEU A 114 19.96 22.88 -37.15
N TYR A 115 20.24 22.66 -35.87
CA TYR A 115 21.60 22.55 -35.35
C TYR A 115 21.79 21.25 -34.55
N PRO A 116 21.81 20.08 -35.21
CA PRO A 116 22.14 18.83 -34.55
C PRO A 116 23.61 18.83 -34.14
N ILE A 117 23.91 18.21 -32.99
CA ILE A 117 25.29 17.96 -32.56
C ILE A 117 25.90 16.99 -33.58
N ARG A 118 26.88 17.48 -34.33
CA ARG A 118 27.59 16.70 -35.34
C ARG A 118 28.77 15.98 -34.69
N LYS A 119 29.01 14.75 -35.10
CA LYS A 119 30.25 14.04 -34.76
C LYS A 119 31.33 14.50 -35.74
N PHE A 120 32.47 14.92 -35.23
CA PHE A 120 33.62 15.34 -36.04
C PHE A 120 34.93 14.82 -35.42
N ALA A 121 35.98 14.77 -36.24
CA ALA A 121 37.34 14.47 -35.83
C ALA A 121 38.27 15.55 -36.39
N ILE A 122 39.36 15.83 -35.69
CA ILE A 122 40.39 16.79 -36.12
C ILE A 122 41.57 15.97 -36.66
N LYS A 123 42.07 16.37 -37.82
CA LYS A 123 43.28 15.79 -38.39
C LYS A 123 44.50 16.35 -37.66
N ALA A 124 45.43 15.48 -37.27
CA ALA A 124 46.73 15.87 -36.72
C ALA A 124 47.60 16.53 -37.80
#